data_AF-A0A0L7STJ2-F1
#
_entry.id   AF-A0A0L7STJ2-F1
#
_cell.length_a   1.000
_cell.length_b   1.000
_cell.length_c   1.000
_cell.angle_alpha   90.00
_cell.angle_beta   90.00
_cell.angle_gamma   90.00
#
_symmetry.space_group_name_H-M   'P 1'
#
loop_
_entity.id
_entity.type
_entity.pdbx_description
1 polymer ?
#
loop_
_entity_poly.entity_id
_entity_poly.type
_entity_poly.pdbx_seq_one_letter_code
_entity_poly.pdbx_strand_id
1 'polypeptide(L)'
;MRHYTNRKGSQGINESGIIKAKDNGRVYVEPASKKPLSPKDAEEKYQIGKGKGKDYIETDAPNELLEWKMNPRYHTEELTVKGDLVLINPEVILRR
;
A
#
# COMPACT_ATOMS: atom_id res chain seq x y z
N MET A 1 -6.72 -3.52 5.02
CA MET A 1 -5.88 -3.41 3.80
C MET A 1 -4.49 -2.97 4.19
N ARG A 2 -3.45 -3.34 3.44
CA ARG A 2 -2.05 -3.03 3.72
C ARG A 2 -1.41 -2.28 2.56
N HIS A 3 -0.73 -1.17 2.84
CA HIS A 3 0.04 -0.39 1.88
C HIS A 3 1.52 -0.37 2.28
N TYR A 4 2.41 -0.85 1.41
CA TYR A 4 3.86 -0.79 1.62
C TYR A 4 4.43 0.56 1.25
N THR A 5 5.35 1.07 2.08
CA THR A 5 6.02 2.34 1.84
C THR A 5 7.39 2.42 2.54
N ASN A 6 8.04 3.58 2.46
CA ASN A 6 9.26 3.85 3.21
C ASN A 6 8.98 4.67 4.48
N ARG A 7 10.01 4.90 5.30
CA ARG A 7 9.90 5.68 6.55
C ARG A 7 9.28 7.06 6.37
N LYS A 8 9.76 7.79 5.36
CA LYS A 8 9.25 9.12 5.02
C LYS A 8 7.78 9.07 4.61
N GLY A 9 7.40 8.06 3.84
CA GLY A 9 6.02 7.83 3.44
C GLY A 9 5.13 7.51 4.63
N SER A 10 5.56 6.63 5.53
CA SER A 10 4.81 6.29 6.74
C SER A 10 4.59 7.50 7.64
N GLN A 11 5.62 8.34 7.83
CA GLN A 11 5.51 9.58 8.60
C GLN A 11 4.53 10.56 7.97
N GLY A 12 4.67 10.83 6.66
CA GLY A 12 3.75 11.74 5.97
C GLY A 12 2.31 11.25 5.90
N ILE A 13 2.09 9.94 5.77
CA ILE A 13 0.76 9.33 5.80
C ILE A 13 0.17 9.43 7.21
N ASN A 14 0.97 9.17 8.25
CA ASN A 14 0.53 9.30 9.65
C ASN A 14 0.18 10.75 10.01
N GLU A 15 0.94 11.73 9.50
CA GLU A 15 0.67 13.16 9.71
C GLU A 15 -0.57 13.65 8.94
N SER A 16 -0.75 13.21 7.70
CA SER A 16 -1.83 13.67 6.83
C SER A 16 -3.14 12.90 6.98
N GLY A 17 -3.10 11.69 7.54
CA GLY A 17 -4.24 10.77 7.61
C GLY A 17 -4.70 10.24 6.25
N ILE A 18 -3.89 10.40 5.19
CA ILE A 18 -4.26 10.07 3.81
C ILE A 18 -3.10 9.37 3.10
N ILE A 19 -3.40 8.26 2.42
CA ILE A 19 -2.52 7.68 1.41
C ILE A 19 -2.86 8.33 0.07
N LYS A 20 -1.95 9.17 -0.42
CA LYS A 20 -2.13 9.88 -1.69
C LYS A 20 -2.01 8.92 -2.88
N ALA A 21 -3.01 8.96 -3.76
CA ALA A 21 -2.95 8.29 -5.05
C ALA A 21 -1.82 8.89 -5.89
N LYS A 22 -1.08 8.01 -6.59
CA LYS A 22 0.02 8.43 -7.47
C LYS A 22 -0.12 7.76 -8.81
N ASP A 23 0.25 6.48 -8.86
CA ASP A 23 0.34 5.74 -10.10
C ASP A 23 -1.07 5.51 -10.66
N ASN A 24 -1.35 6.09 -11.84
CA ASN A 24 -2.66 6.05 -12.48
C ASN A 24 -3.82 6.56 -11.59
N GLY A 25 -3.51 7.50 -10.69
CA GLY A 25 -4.48 8.02 -9.73
C GLY A 25 -5.01 6.95 -8.77
N ARG A 26 -4.17 5.98 -8.41
CA ARG A 26 -4.53 4.87 -7.51
C ARG A 26 -3.60 4.73 -6.33
N VAL A 27 -4.13 4.09 -5.29
CA VAL A 27 -3.38 3.56 -4.15
C VAL A 27 -3.33 2.03 -4.29
N TYR A 28 -2.13 1.46 -4.23
CA TYR A 28 -1.91 0.02 -4.34
C TYR A 28 -1.83 -0.60 -2.95
N VAL A 29 -2.55 -1.70 -2.75
CA VAL A 29 -2.73 -2.35 -1.46
C VAL A 29 -2.76 -3.86 -1.59
N GLU A 30 -2.59 -4.57 -0.48
CA GLU A 30 -2.91 -5.98 -0.38
C GLU A 30 -3.84 -6.28 0.81
N PRO A 31 -4.51 -7.44 0.84
CA PRO A 31 -5.23 -7.87 2.02
C PRO A 31 -4.28 -8.02 3.23
N ALA A 32 -4.65 -7.41 4.35
CA ALA A 32 -3.87 -7.47 5.59
C ALA A 32 -4.03 -8.81 6.35
N SER A 33 -4.93 -9.69 5.92
CA SER A 33 -5.22 -10.98 6.57
C SER A 33 -4.05 -11.97 6.53
N LYS A 34 -3.09 -11.79 5.62
CA LYS A 34 -1.89 -12.61 5.53
C LYS A 34 -0.72 -11.92 6.24
N LYS A 35 0.27 -12.73 6.64
CA LYS A 35 1.54 -12.20 7.18
C LYS A 35 2.14 -11.17 6.22
N PRO A 36 2.64 -10.04 6.74
CA PRO A 36 3.24 -9.03 5.90
C PRO A 36 4.56 -9.55 5.32
N LEU A 37 4.77 -9.27 4.04
CA LEU A 37 6.00 -9.56 3.31
C LEU A 37 7.21 -8.89 3.97
N SER A 38 8.38 -9.49 3.78
CA SER A 38 9.64 -8.82 4.09
C SER A 38 9.83 -7.59 3.19
N PRO A 39 10.65 -6.60 3.58
CA PRO A 39 10.89 -5.43 2.73
C PRO A 39 11.35 -5.78 1.31
N LYS A 40 12.24 -6.77 1.19
CA LYS A 40 12.75 -7.23 -0.10
C LYS A 40 11.65 -7.91 -0.93
N ASP A 41 10.86 -8.79 -0.31
CA ASP A 41 9.79 -9.47 -1.04
C ASP A 41 8.68 -8.51 -1.49
N ALA A 42 8.39 -7.47 -0.69
CA ALA A 42 7.44 -6.43 -1.09
C ALA A 42 7.96 -5.64 -2.30
N GLU A 43 9.26 -5.28 -2.28
CA GLU A 43 9.92 -4.61 -3.41
C GLU A 43 9.94 -5.48 -4.66
N GLU A 44 10.24 -6.77 -4.54
CA GLU A 44 10.28 -7.69 -5.68
C GLU A 44 8.88 -8.04 -6.21
N LYS A 45 7.91 -8.32 -5.33
CA LYS A 45 6.55 -8.70 -5.75
C LYS A 45 5.82 -7.54 -6.41
N TYR A 46 5.87 -6.36 -5.79
CA TYR A 46 5.15 -5.17 -6.27
C TYR A 46 6.01 -4.25 -7.13
N GLN A 47 7.28 -4.61 -7.35
CA GLN A 47 8.21 -3.87 -8.20
C GLN A 47 8.32 -2.39 -7.79
N ILE A 48 8.17 -2.14 -6.49
CA ILE A 48 8.32 -0.81 -5.89
C ILE A 48 9.80 -0.51 -5.66
N GLY A 49 10.16 0.77 -5.76
CA GLY A 49 11.56 1.19 -5.63
C GLY A 49 12.20 0.78 -4.31
N LYS A 50 13.52 0.53 -4.34
CA LYS A 50 14.31 0.12 -3.17
C LYS A 50 14.04 0.99 -1.94
N GLY A 51 13.82 0.35 -0.80
CA GLY A 51 13.44 0.95 0.48
C GLY A 51 11.94 1.23 0.65
N LYS A 52 11.12 1.14 -0.41
CA LYS A 52 9.66 1.35 -0.34
C LYS A 52 8.88 0.13 0.16
N GLY A 53 9.52 -1.01 0.35
CA GLY A 53 8.92 -2.15 1.05
C GLY A 53 9.13 -2.13 2.57
N LYS A 54 9.92 -1.17 3.09
CA LYS A 54 10.42 -1.19 4.47
C LYS A 54 9.29 -1.20 5.50
N ASP A 55 8.47 -0.17 5.46
CA ASP A 55 7.38 0.06 6.40
C ASP A 55 6.04 -0.19 5.71
N TYR A 56 4.96 -0.23 6.48
CA TYR A 56 3.63 -0.38 5.92
C TYR A 56 2.57 0.20 6.84
N ILE A 57 1.43 0.54 6.23
CA ILE A 57 0.24 0.99 6.94
C ILE A 57 -0.84 -0.04 6.71
N GLU A 58 -1.48 -0.48 7.78
CA GLU A 58 -2.73 -1.22 7.71
C GLU A 58 -3.89 -0.30 8.02
N THR A 59 -4.96 -0.37 7.24
CA THR A 59 -6.14 0.48 7.40
C THR A 59 -7.35 -0.18 6.79
N ASP A 60 -8.53 0.11 7.32
CA ASP A 60 -9.78 -0.33 6.72
C ASP A 60 -10.05 0.44 5.42
N ALA A 61 -10.71 -0.23 4.47
CA ALA A 61 -11.16 0.38 3.24
C ALA A 61 -12.54 -0.18 2.88
N PRO A 62 -13.52 0.67 2.51
CA PRO A 62 -14.79 0.21 1.98
C PRO A 62 -14.59 -0.71 0.78
N ASN A 63 -15.24 -1.86 0.79
CA ASN A 63 -15.07 -2.90 -0.25
C ASN A 63 -15.47 -2.38 -1.64
N GLU A 64 -16.40 -1.42 -1.70
CA GLU A 64 -16.85 -0.73 -2.92
C GLU A 64 -15.78 0.12 -3.61
N LEU A 65 -14.73 0.53 -2.88
CA LEU A 65 -13.61 1.29 -3.43
C LEU A 65 -12.47 0.40 -3.94
N LEU A 66 -12.53 -0.90 -3.63
CA LEU A 66 -11.49 -1.86 -3.98
C LEU A 66 -11.69 -2.36 -5.42
N GLU A 67 -10.65 -2.23 -6.23
CA GLU A 67 -10.60 -2.73 -7.60
C GLU A 67 -9.36 -3.59 -7.82
N TRP A 68 -9.55 -4.82 -8.29
CA TRP A 68 -8.46 -5.61 -8.84
C TRP A 68 -8.11 -5.11 -10.24
N LYS A 69 -6.82 -4.88 -10.47
CA LYS A 69 -6.28 -4.47 -11.77
C LYS A 69 -5.14 -5.38 -12.17
N MET A 70 -5.21 -5.87 -13.40
CA MET A 70 -4.09 -6.55 -14.03
C MET A 70 -2.98 -5.53 -14.29
N ASN A 71 -1.79 -5.75 -13.73
CA ASN A 71 -0.62 -4.98 -14.09
C ASN A 71 -0.15 -5.43 -15.49
N PRO A 72 -0.19 -4.56 -16.51
CA PRO A 72 0.10 -4.97 -17.88
C PRO A 72 1.57 -5.38 -18.08
N ARG A 73 2.47 -4.95 -17.18
CA ARG A 73 3.90 -5.27 -17.27
C ARG A 73 4.23 -6.62 -16.64
N TYR A 74 3.55 -6.96 -15.56
CA TYR A 74 3.88 -8.14 -14.74
C TYR A 74 2.84 -9.26 -14.85
N HIS A 75 1.72 -9.00 -15.52
CA HIS A 75 0.59 -9.91 -15.66
C HIS A 75 0.11 -10.48 -14.33
N THR A 76 0.24 -9.68 -13.27
CA THR A 76 -0.24 -9.97 -11.92
C THR A 76 -1.41 -9.08 -11.57
N GLU A 77 -2.42 -9.64 -10.90
CA GLU A 77 -3.51 -8.86 -10.35
C GLU A 77 -3.06 -8.15 -9.06
N GLU A 78 -3.28 -6.84 -9.04
CA GLU A 78 -2.99 -5.97 -7.90
C GLU A 78 -4.29 -5.36 -7.40
N LEU A 79 -4.46 -5.33 -6.08
CA LEU A 79 -5.62 -4.71 -5.46
C LEU A 79 -5.35 -3.23 -5.28
N THR A 80 -6.30 -2.41 -5.71
CA THR A 80 -6.14 -0.96 -5.77
C THR A 80 -7.36 -0.23 -5.23
N VAL A 81 -7.15 1.02 -4.80
CA VAL A 81 -8.20 2.00 -4.54
C VAL A 81 -8.06 3.12 -5.55
N LYS A 82 -9.18 3.55 -6.16
CA LYS A 82 -9.19 4.69 -7.08
C LYS A 82 -9.24 5.99 -6.29
N GLY A 83 -8.29 6.89 -6.54
CA GLY A 83 -8.13 8.14 -5.81
C GLY A 83 -7.39 7.97 -4.48
N ASP A 84 -7.36 9.05 -3.70
CA ASP A 84 -6.76 9.07 -2.37
C ASP A 84 -7.52 8.14 -1.42
N LEU A 85 -6.78 7.46 -0.53
CA LEU A 85 -7.36 6.63 0.53
C LEU A 85 -7.22 7.34 1.87
N VAL A 86 -8.34 7.77 2.43
CA VAL A 86 -8.41 8.26 3.82
C VAL A 86 -8.23 7.08 4.76
N LEU A 87 -7.39 7.26 5.79
CA LEU A 87 -7.15 6.22 6.77
C LEU A 87 -8.39 6.02 7.66
N ILE A 88 -8.81 4.77 7.80
CA ILE A 88 -9.85 4.31 8.71
C ILE A 88 -9.21 3.27 9.64
N ASN A 89 -9.28 3.51 10.96
CA ASN A 89 -8.65 2.69 12.00
C ASN A 89 -7.19 2.27 11.66
N PRO A 90 -6.30 3.22 11.33
CA PRO A 90 -4.98 2.84 10.82
C PRO A 90 -4.06 2.30 11.91
N GLU A 91 -3.24 1.33 11.53
CA GLU A 91 -2.03 0.94 12.23
C GLU A 91 -0.82 1.28 11.35
N VAL A 92 0.14 2.03 11.89
CA VAL A 92 1.36 2.40 11.16
C VAL A 92 2.53 1.58 11.71
N ILE A 93 3.05 0.68 10.88
CA ILE A 93 4.09 -0.26 11.29
C ILE A 93 5.46 0.21 10.79
N LEU A 94 6.28 0.62 11.75
CA LEU A 94 7.66 1.06 11.52
C LEU A 94 8.64 -0.08 11.82
N ARG A 95 9.22 -0.68 10.78
CA ARG A 95 10.18 -1.79 10.93
C ARG A 95 11.59 -1.27 11.27
N ARG A 96 12.36 -2.06 12.03
CA ARG A 96 13.76 -1.73 12.34
C ARG A 96 14.61 -1.80 11.07
#